data_AF-A0A413U3V8-F1
#
_entry.id   AF-A0A413U3V8-F1
#
_cell.length_a   1.000
_cell.length_b   1.000
_cell.length_c   1.000
_cell.angle_alpha   90.00
_cell.angle_beta   90.00
_cell.angle_gamma   90.00
#
_symmetry.space_group_name_H-M   'P 1'
#
loop_
_entity.id
_entity.type
_entity.pdbx_description
1 polymer ?
#
loop_
_entity_poly.entity_id
_entity_poly.type
_entity_poly.pdbx_seq_one_letter_code
_entity_poly.pdbx_strand_id
1 'polypeptide(L)'
;MEGKDRQLSGFLEVHVSYHGISKLTIAKMAGVEENDIDRLLANPPEKIEMEVKYKIAVTVMEGVSQTILKKVIVVLLKISRMIKSKCTFRFSGCS
;
A
#
# COMPACT_ATOMS: atom_id res chain seq x y z
N MET A 1 0.80 18.22 18.19
CA MET A 1 1.18 18.02 16.77
C MET A 1 2.01 16.75 16.59
N GLU A 2 2.96 16.43 17.48
CA GLU A 2 3.78 15.19 17.45
C GLU A 2 3.01 13.86 17.31
N GLY A 3 1.85 13.71 17.96
CA GLY A 3 1.11 12.45 17.92
C GLY A 3 0.61 12.05 16.52
N LYS A 4 0.22 13.03 15.69
CA LYS A 4 -0.29 12.76 14.32
C LYS A 4 0.85 12.42 13.36
N ASP A 5 1.99 13.08 13.51
CA ASP A 5 3.20 12.80 12.73
C ASP A 5 3.71 11.38 13.02
N ARG A 6 3.67 10.96 14.29
CA ARG A 6 4.02 9.60 14.71
C ARG A 6 3.05 8.54 14.20
N GLN A 7 1.75 8.84 14.13
CA GLN A 7 0.79 7.92 13.50
C GLN A 7 1.06 7.79 12.00
N LEU A 8 1.31 8.90 11.31
CA LEU A 8 1.59 8.91 9.88
C LEU A 8 2.86 8.11 9.56
N SER A 9 3.94 8.31 10.31
CA SER A 9 5.17 7.53 10.13
C SER A 9 4.94 6.04 10.40
N GLY A 10 4.15 5.68 11.42
CA GLY A 10 3.78 4.29 11.69
C GLY A 10 2.97 3.64 10.56
N PHE A 11 1.98 4.34 9.99
CA PHE A 11 1.25 3.84 8.82
C PHE A 11 2.17 3.66 7.60
N LEU A 12 3.07 4.62 7.39
CA LEU A 12 4.03 4.58 6.29
C LEU A 12 5.00 3.40 6.43
N GLU A 13 5.48 3.14 7.65
CA GLU A 13 6.34 2.00 7.96
C GLU A 13 5.64 0.66 7.71
N VAL A 14 4.34 0.53 8.02
CA VAL A 14 3.56 -0.66 7.66
C VAL A 14 3.54 -0.85 6.14
N HIS A 15 3.36 0.21 5.35
CA HIS A 15 3.38 0.06 3.88
C HIS A 15 4.75 -0.31 3.32
N VAL A 16 5.83 0.25 3.87
CA VAL A 16 7.19 -0.04 3.42
C VAL A 16 7.62 -1.44 3.84
N SER A 17 7.47 -1.77 5.13
CA SER A 17 8.00 -3.01 5.71
C SER A 17 7.05 -4.20 5.54
N TYR A 18 5.74 -4.03 5.71
CA TYR A 18 4.78 -5.16 5.66
C TYR A 18 4.24 -5.42 4.25
N HIS A 19 3.94 -4.36 3.50
CA HIS A 19 3.42 -4.49 2.12
C HIS A 19 4.52 -4.49 1.05
N GLY A 20 5.77 -4.21 1.42
CA GLY A 20 6.92 -4.19 0.51
C GLY A 20 6.81 -3.08 -0.55
N ILE A 21 6.14 -1.98 -0.24
CA ILE A 21 5.98 -0.86 -1.17
C ILE A 21 7.20 0.05 -1.03
N SER A 22 7.92 0.27 -2.12
CA SER A 22 9.10 1.13 -2.07
C SER A 22 8.73 2.57 -1.71
N LYS A 23 9.60 3.26 -0.97
CA LYS A 23 9.45 4.68 -0.63
C LYS A 23 9.28 5.51 -1.91
N LEU A 24 10.10 5.27 -2.93
CA LEU A 24 9.96 5.86 -4.26
C LEU A 24 8.55 5.72 -4.87
N THR A 25 7.89 4.56 -4.72
CA THR A 25 6.52 4.37 -5.22
C THR A 25 5.54 5.28 -4.50
N ILE A 26 5.65 5.39 -3.18
CA ILE A 26 4.77 6.24 -2.38
C ILE A 26 5.04 7.72 -2.71
N ALA A 27 6.30 8.11 -2.86
CA ALA A 27 6.71 9.46 -3.25
C ALA A 27 6.10 9.86 -4.60
N LYS A 28 6.21 8.98 -5.60
CA LYS A 28 5.60 9.17 -6.93
C LYS A 28 4.07 9.26 -6.88
N MET A 29 3.42 8.44 -6.06
CA MET A 29 1.97 8.48 -5.89
C MET A 29 1.49 9.77 -5.19
N ALA A 30 2.28 10.27 -4.23
CA ALA A 30 1.98 11.49 -3.48
C ALA A 30 2.43 12.76 -4.20
N GLY A 31 3.24 12.66 -5.25
CA GLY A 31 3.83 13.80 -5.94
C GLY A 31 4.81 14.59 -5.05
N VAL A 32 5.60 13.87 -4.25
CA VAL A 32 6.61 14.43 -3.33
C VAL A 32 7.97 13.80 -3.61
N GLU A 33 9.04 14.34 -3.02
CA GLU A 33 10.37 13.75 -3.17
C GLU A 33 10.53 12.53 -2.24
N GLU A 34 11.34 11.55 -2.66
CA GLU A 34 11.63 10.38 -1.81
C GLU A 34 12.33 10.78 -0.51
N ASN A 35 13.16 11.83 -0.56
CA ASN A 35 13.82 12.37 0.62
C ASN A 35 12.80 12.89 1.66
N ASP A 36 11.66 13.43 1.25
CA ASP A 36 10.61 13.85 2.20
C ASP A 36 10.05 12.66 2.98
N ILE A 37 9.99 11.49 2.36
CA ILE A 37 9.56 10.26 3.03
C ILE A 37 10.63 9.81 4.03
N ASP A 38 11.91 9.86 3.66
CA ASP A 38 13.01 9.52 4.57
C ASP A 38 13.07 10.45 5.78
N ARG A 39 12.88 11.76 5.56
CA ARG A 39 12.81 12.77 6.64
C ARG A 39 11.62 12.56 7.57
N LEU A 40 10.52 12.01 7.06
CA LEU A 40 9.32 11.69 7.86
C LEU A 40 9.49 10.40 8.67
N LEU A 41 10.27 9.45 8.15
CA LEU A 41 10.62 8.19 8.80
C LEU A 41 11.83 8.32 9.75
N ALA A 42 12.58 9.43 9.69
CA ALA A 42 13.66 9.71 10.62
C ALA A 42 13.16 9.74 12.07
N ASN A 43 14.04 9.38 13.01
CA ASN A 43 13.72 9.41 14.44
C ASN A 43 14.77 10.27 15.20
N PRO A 44 14.41 11.48 15.66
CA PRO A 44 13.08 12.11 15.58
C PRO A 44 12.73 12.59 14.16
N PRO A 45 11.43 12.65 13.80
CA PRO A 45 11.01 13.09 12.47
C PRO A 45 11.41 14.55 12.23
N GLU A 46 11.96 14.81 11.05
CA GLU A 46 12.41 16.14 10.69
C GLU A 46 11.24 17.08 10.40
N LYS A 47 11.53 18.38 10.42
CA LYS A 47 10.56 19.42 10.03
C LYS A 47 10.36 19.39 8.51
N ILE A 48 9.17 18.97 8.10
CA ILE A 48 8.71 18.96 6.71
C ILE A 48 7.53 19.92 6.58
N GLU A 49 7.37 20.50 5.39
CA GLU A 49 6.23 21.35 5.09
C GLU A 49 4.90 20.63 5.31
N MET A 50 3.92 21.38 5.84
CA MET A 50 2.58 20.84 6.14
C MET A 50 1.87 20.32 4.89
N GLU A 51 2.07 20.96 3.74
CA GLU A 51 1.48 20.53 2.48
C GLU A 51 1.99 19.15 2.06
N VAL A 52 3.30 18.92 2.18
CA VAL A 52 3.95 17.64 1.86
C VAL A 52 3.44 16.53 2.79
N LYS A 53 3.37 16.78 4.09
CA LYS A 53 2.78 15.83 5.06
C LYS A 53 1.35 15.45 4.70
N TYR A 54 0.55 16.43 4.28
CA TYR A 54 -0.84 16.20 3.89
C TYR A 54 -0.94 15.35 2.63
N LYS A 55 -0.14 15.64 1.60
CA LYS A 55 -0.09 14.82 0.36
C LYS A 55 0.27 13.37 0.66
N ILE A 56 1.27 13.14 1.52
CA ILE A 56 1.66 11.80 1.95
C ILE A 56 0.52 11.13 2.72
N ALA A 57 -0.09 11.82 3.69
CA ALA A 57 -1.18 11.28 4.48
C ALA A 57 -2.39 10.86 3.63
N VAL A 58 -2.83 11.71 2.71
CA VAL A 58 -3.92 11.41 1.77
C VAL A 58 -3.55 10.19 0.92
N THR A 59 -2.34 10.16 0.38
CA THR A 59 -1.89 9.04 -0.48
C THR A 59 -1.82 7.73 0.28
N VAL A 60 -1.30 7.72 1.50
CA VAL A 60 -1.21 6.53 2.35
C VAL A 60 -2.59 6.02 2.73
N MET A 61 -3.47 6.91 3.20
CA MET A 61 -4.82 6.52 3.63
C MET A 61 -5.70 6.07 2.46
N GLU A 62 -5.72 6.82 1.35
CA GLU A 62 -6.61 6.58 0.22
C GLU A 62 -5.96 5.71 -0.88
N GLY A 63 -4.79 6.14 -1.36
CA GLY A 63 -4.15 5.56 -2.54
C GLY A 63 -3.55 4.18 -2.30
N VAL A 64 -2.79 4.03 -1.21
CA VAL A 64 -2.05 2.79 -0.95
C VAL A 64 -2.99 1.68 -0.46
N SER A 65 -3.97 2.00 0.40
CA SER A 65 -5.03 1.06 0.83
C SER A 65 -5.77 0.44 -0.36
N GLN A 66 -6.09 1.23 -1.38
CA GLN A 66 -6.73 0.75 -2.61
C GLN A 66 -5.84 -0.24 -3.39
N THR A 67 -4.52 -0.05 -3.40
CA THR A 67 -3.61 -1.00 -4.08
C THR A 67 -3.55 -2.35 -3.38
N ILE A 68 -3.61 -2.38 -2.04
CA ILE A 68 -3.63 -3.61 -1.25
C ILE A 68 -4.96 -4.34 -1.43
N LEU A 69 -6.08 -3.63 -1.34
CA LEU A 69 -7.41 -4.19 -1.59
C LEU A 69 -7.51 -4.78 -3.00
N LYS A 70 -7.00 -4.08 -4.02
CA LYS A 70 -6.94 -4.59 -5.39
C LYS A 70 -6.11 -5.88 -5.50
N LYS A 71 -4.95 -5.97 -4.84
CA LYS A 71 -4.15 -7.20 -4.82
C LYS A 71 -4.92 -8.37 -4.19
N VAL A 72 -5.58 -8.16 -3.05
CA VAL A 72 -6.39 -9.18 -2.37
C VAL A 72 -7.54 -9.66 -3.25
N ILE A 73 -8.28 -8.73 -3.87
CA ILE A 73 -9.39 -9.07 -4.78
C ILE A 73 -8.88 -9.88 -5.98
N VAL A 74 -7.76 -9.47 -6.60
CA VAL A 74 -7.18 -10.20 -7.74
C VAL A 74 -6.78 -11.62 -7.35
N VAL A 75 -6.19 -11.82 -6.18
CA VAL A 75 -5.85 -13.16 -5.67
C VAL A 75 -7.11 -14.00 -5.45
N LEU A 76 -8.14 -13.44 -4.82
CA LEU A 76 -9.42 -14.13 -4.60
C LEU A 76 -10.12 -14.50 -5.92
N LEU A 77 -10.09 -13.61 -6.92
CA LEU A 77 -10.62 -13.88 -8.26
C LEU A 77 -9.81 -14.97 -8.98
N LYS A 78 -8.48 -14.96 -8.86
CA LYS A 78 -7.60 -16.00 -9.41
C LYS A 78 -7.91 -17.36 -8.80
N ILE A 79 -8.04 -17.44 -7.47
CA ILE A 79 -8.40 -18.68 -6.76
C ILE A 79 -9.79 -19.17 -7.19
N SER A 80 -10.78 -18.27 -7.22
CA SER A 80 -12.15 -18.59 -7.67
C SER A 80 -12.16 -19.14 -9.10
N ARG A 81 -11.37 -18.54 -10.01
CA ARG A 81 -11.21 -19.02 -11.38
C ARG A 81 -10.53 -20.39 -11.45
N MET A 82 -9.50 -20.64 -10.65
CA MET A 82 -8.83 -21.95 -10.60
C MET A 82 -9.77 -23.06 -10.08
N ILE A 83 -10.59 -22.76 -9.07
CA ILE A 83 -11.58 -23.71 -8.54
C ILE A 83 -12.63 -24.04 -9.63
N LYS A 84 -13.18 -23.01 -10.30
CA LYS A 84 -14.14 -23.20 -11.40
C LYS A 84 -13.56 -23.99 -12.57
N SER A 85 -12.30 -23.72 -12.94
CA SER A 85 -11.59 -24.43 -14.01
C SER A 85 -11.27 -25.89 -13.68
N LYS A 86 -11.08 -26.25 -12.40
CA LYS A 86 -10.90 -27.65 -11.97
C LYS A 86 -12.23 -28.41 -11.90
N CYS A 87 -13.33 -27.74 -11.54
CA CYS A 87 -14.66 -28.36 -11.52
C CYS A 87 -15.20 -28.68 -12.92
N THR A 88 -14.86 -27.91 -13.95
CA THR A 88 -15.24 -28.23 -15.34
C THR A 88 -14.46 -29.40 -15.94
N PHE A 89 -13.27 -29.72 -15.41
CA PHE A 89 -12.47 -30.86 -15.89
C PHE A 89 -12.97 -32.21 -15.36
N ARG A 90 -13.66 -32.23 -14.21
CA ARG A 90 -14.14 -33.47 -13.58
C ARG A 90 -15.48 -33.99 -14.12
N PHE A 91 -16.14 -33.27 -15.03
CA PHE A 91 -17.40 -33.68 -15.64
C PHE A 91 -17.29 -34.20 -17.08
N SER A 92 -16.10 -34.15 -17.71
CA SER A 92 -15.89 -34.65 -19.08
C SER A 92 -15.15 -35.99 -19.15
N GLY A 93 -15.05 -36.72 -18.03
CA GLY A 93 -14.30 -37.99 -17.93
C GLY A 93 -15.13 -39.22 -17.54
N CYS A 94 -16.46 -39.11 -17.53
CA CYS A 94 -17.35 -40.26 -17.40
C CYS A 94 -18.13 -40.44 -18.71
N SER A 95 -17.57 -41.21 -19.62
CA SER A 95 -18.28 -41.88 -20.73
C SER A 95 -17.68 -43.27 -20.87
#